data_AF-A0A1Y4RU91-F1
#
_entry.id   AF-A0A1Y4RU91-F1
#
_cell.length_a   1.000
_cell.length_b   1.000
_cell.length_c   1.000
_cell.angle_alpha   90.00
_cell.angle_beta   90.00
_cell.angle_gamma   90.00
#
_symmetry.space_group_name_H-M   'P 1'
#
loop_
_entity.id
_entity.type
_entity.pdbx_description
1 polymer ?
#
loop_
_entity_poly.entity_id
_entity_poly.type
_entity_poly.pdbx_seq_one_letter_code
_entity_poly.pdbx_strand_id
1 'polypeptide(L)'
;METKFPVKQECVLDFTLPSQVRKFFLLTTGIQASTGVILSLSGMFDLTIHGARYCVLGEFWKEADGDQLLLRPGEETIWYYAHEQDKVKRLCNDMTELLEKKLARYFNEH
;
A
#
# COMPACT_ATOMS: atom_id res chain seq x y z
N MET A 1 3.85 -5.64 26.95
CA MET A 1 4.96 -5.67 25.98
C MET A 1 4.54 -4.84 24.79
N GLU A 2 5.01 -3.59 24.74
CA GLU A 2 4.62 -2.60 23.73
C GLU A 2 5.18 -3.01 22.37
N THR A 3 4.31 -3.44 21.48
CA THR A 3 4.67 -3.85 20.14
C THR A 3 4.93 -2.60 19.28
N LYS A 4 6.22 -2.27 19.13
CA LYS A 4 6.76 -1.34 18.13
C LYS A 4 6.50 -1.88 16.73
N PHE A 5 5.30 -1.66 16.19
CA PHE A 5 4.89 -2.26 14.92
C PHE A 5 5.45 -1.61 13.64
N PRO A 6 5.78 -0.31 13.52
CA PRO A 6 6.26 0.19 12.22
C PRO A 6 7.78 0.02 12.01
N VAL A 7 8.59 0.15 13.08
CA VAL A 7 10.04 0.35 12.93
C VAL A 7 10.78 -0.90 12.43
N LYS A 8 10.29 -2.10 12.76
CA LYS A 8 11.03 -3.34 12.49
C LYS A 8 11.08 -3.69 11.01
N GLN A 9 9.99 -3.46 10.27
CA GLN A 9 9.96 -3.79 8.84
C GLN A 9 10.59 -2.72 7.97
N GLU A 10 10.40 -1.45 8.31
CA GLU A 10 11.11 -0.34 7.69
C GLU A 10 12.63 -0.53 7.77
N CYS A 11 13.12 -1.00 8.93
CA CYS A 11 14.54 -1.30 9.13
C CYS A 11 15.00 -2.56 8.39
N VAL A 12 14.12 -3.55 8.17
CA VAL A 12 14.44 -4.77 7.42
C VAL A 12 14.48 -4.50 5.91
N LEU A 13 13.60 -3.64 5.42
CA LEU A 13 13.48 -3.30 4.01
C LEU A 13 14.39 -2.14 3.59
N ASP A 14 15.12 -1.53 4.54
CA ASP A 14 15.85 -0.28 4.35
C ASP A 14 14.96 0.79 3.69
N PHE A 15 13.73 0.89 4.20
CA PHE A 15 12.65 1.66 3.61
C PHE A 15 12.01 2.54 4.66
N THR A 16 11.95 3.84 4.41
CA THR A 16 11.22 4.76 5.30
C THR A 16 9.81 4.97 4.75
N LEU A 17 8.82 4.45 5.46
CA LEU A 17 7.41 4.70 5.18
C LEU A 17 7.10 6.17 5.44
N PRO A 18 6.36 6.84 4.53
CA PRO A 18 5.78 8.13 4.79
C PRO A 18 4.98 8.11 6.09
N SER A 19 5.06 9.20 6.86
CA SER A 19 4.36 9.32 8.13
C SER A 19 2.85 9.08 8.02
N GLN A 20 2.24 9.37 6.87
CA GLN A 20 0.84 9.07 6.59
C GLN A 20 0.57 7.56 6.50
N VAL A 21 1.38 6.83 5.72
CA VAL A 21 1.29 5.36 5.59
C VAL A 21 1.49 4.71 6.96
N ARG A 22 2.49 5.17 7.73
CA ARG A 22 2.78 4.65 9.06
C ARG A 22 1.60 4.87 10.02
N LYS A 23 1.05 6.09 10.06
CA LYS A 23 -0.14 6.42 10.86
C LYS A 23 -1.35 5.60 10.43
N PHE A 24 -1.53 5.40 9.13
CA PHE A 24 -2.61 4.58 8.61
C PHE A 24 -2.56 3.16 9.15
N PHE A 25 -1.41 2.48 9.01
CA PHE A 25 -1.26 1.12 9.53
C PHE A 25 -1.38 1.04 11.05
N LEU A 26 -0.95 2.08 11.79
CA LEU A 26 -1.15 2.21 13.23
C LEU A 26 -2.62 2.36 13.62
N LEU A 27 -3.36 3.21 12.91
CA LEU A 27 -4.77 3.51 13.18
C LEU A 27 -5.70 2.38 12.78
N THR A 28 -5.30 1.57 11.82
CA THR A 28 -6.18 0.58 11.19
C THR A 28 -5.79 -0.86 11.45
N THR A 29 -4.66 -1.11 12.11
CA THR A 29 -4.16 -2.47 12.43
C THR A 29 -4.26 -3.44 11.24
N GLY A 30 -4.00 -2.93 10.04
CA GLY A 30 -4.27 -3.61 8.77
C GLY A 30 -5.74 -3.51 8.37
N ILE A 31 -6.08 -2.52 7.54
CA ILE A 31 -7.38 -2.51 6.86
C ILE A 31 -7.51 -3.78 6.01
N GLN A 32 -8.49 -4.61 6.36
CA GLN A 32 -9.07 -5.60 5.47
C GLN A 32 -10.43 -5.05 5.01
N ALA A 33 -10.38 -4.01 4.16
CA ALA A 33 -11.58 -3.47 3.55
C ALA A 33 -11.99 -4.45 2.45
N SER A 34 -13.11 -5.15 2.66
CA SER A 34 -13.80 -6.13 1.79
C SER A 34 -13.26 -6.35 0.37
N THR A 35 -13.23 -7.63 -0.04
CA THR A 35 -12.99 -8.18 -1.39
C THR A 35 -12.28 -7.21 -2.34
N GLY A 36 -10.95 -7.10 -2.18
CA GLY A 36 -10.11 -6.41 -3.15
C GLY A 36 -9.01 -5.52 -2.60
N VAL A 37 -8.89 -5.29 -1.29
CA VAL A 37 -7.71 -4.60 -0.73
C VAL A 37 -7.26 -5.25 0.56
N ILE A 38 -6.05 -5.78 0.55
CA ILE A 38 -5.40 -6.42 1.68
C ILE A 38 -4.07 -5.70 1.91
N LEU A 39 -4.04 -4.79 2.87
CA LEU A 39 -2.81 -4.10 3.26
C LEU A 39 -2.31 -4.68 4.57
N SER A 40 -1.09 -5.21 4.54
CA SER A 40 -0.48 -5.83 5.71
C SER A 40 0.92 -5.29 5.89
N LEU A 41 1.18 -4.66 7.05
CA LEU A 41 2.55 -4.27 7.43
C LEU A 41 3.46 -5.48 7.29
N SER A 42 3.14 -6.58 7.98
CA SER A 42 3.92 -7.83 8.00
C SER A 42 4.17 -8.47 6.62
N GLY A 43 3.38 -8.13 5.61
CA GLY A 43 3.51 -8.64 4.25
C GLY A 43 4.33 -7.75 3.32
N MET A 44 4.95 -6.68 3.81
CA MET A 44 5.76 -5.78 2.97
C MET A 44 7.06 -6.41 2.52
N PHE A 45 7.37 -6.27 1.23
CA PHE A 45 8.63 -6.69 0.63
C PHE A 45 9.05 -5.71 -0.47
N ASP A 46 10.34 -5.66 -0.78
CA ASP A 46 10.81 -4.90 -1.93
C ASP A 46 10.66 -5.72 -3.22
N LEU A 47 10.19 -5.04 -4.26
CA LEU A 47 9.98 -5.61 -5.58
C LEU A 47 10.62 -4.67 -6.60
N THR A 48 11.47 -5.23 -7.44
CA THR A 48 12.11 -4.47 -8.53
C THR A 48 11.31 -4.71 -9.81
N ILE A 49 10.64 -3.66 -10.30
CA ILE A 49 9.84 -3.71 -11.53
C ILE A 49 10.45 -2.72 -12.52
N HIS A 50 10.75 -3.17 -13.74
CA HIS A 50 11.36 -2.35 -14.79
C HIS A 50 12.65 -1.63 -14.34
N GLY A 51 13.43 -2.26 -13.44
CA GLY A 51 14.67 -1.69 -12.88
C GLY A 51 14.48 -0.63 -11.80
N ALA A 52 13.24 -0.31 -11.42
CA ALA A 52 12.94 0.56 -10.29
C ALA A 52 12.52 -0.27 -9.06
N ARG A 53 13.05 0.10 -7.89
CA ARG A 53 12.72 -0.55 -6.60
C ARG A 53 11.44 0.06 -6.03
N TYR A 54 10.48 -0.81 -5.73
CA TYR A 54 9.21 -0.46 -5.08
C TYR A 54 9.06 -1.26 -3.80
N CYS A 55 8.39 -0.68 -2.81
CA CYS A 55 7.95 -1.37 -1.61
C CYS A 55 6.49 -1.80 -1.82
N VAL A 56 6.24 -3.11 -1.80
CA VAL A 56 4.90 -3.66 -1.89
C VAL A 56 4.25 -3.51 -0.53
N LEU A 57 3.14 -2.75 -0.45
CA LEU A 57 2.38 -2.54 0.79
C LEU A 57 1.34 -3.64 1.03
N GLY A 58 0.98 -4.38 -0.01
CA GLY A 58 -0.02 -5.44 0.01
C GLY A 58 -0.71 -5.64 -1.35
N GLU A 59 -1.85 -6.30 -1.34
CA GLU A 59 -2.67 -6.54 -2.53
C GLU A 59 -3.78 -5.49 -2.66
N PHE A 60 -4.00 -5.03 -3.89
CA PHE A 60 -4.97 -4.01 -4.26
C PHE A 60 -5.61 -4.34 -5.61
N TRP A 61 -6.65 -5.17 -5.59
CA TRP A 61 -7.40 -5.65 -6.76
C TRP A 61 -8.20 -4.50 -7.39
N LYS A 62 -7.57 -3.79 -8.32
CA LYS A 62 -8.15 -2.61 -8.99
C LYS A 62 -8.72 -2.94 -10.35
N GLU A 63 -7.95 -3.70 -11.10
CA GLU A 63 -8.25 -4.19 -12.45
C GLU A 63 -8.37 -5.71 -12.43
N ALA A 64 -7.49 -6.40 -11.69
CA ALA A 64 -7.50 -7.86 -11.57
C ALA A 64 -7.19 -8.32 -10.13
N ASP A 65 -7.55 -9.57 -9.82
CA ASP A 65 -7.11 -10.23 -8.61
C ASP A 65 -5.58 -10.37 -8.60
N GLY A 66 -4.94 -10.01 -7.49
CA GLY A 66 -3.48 -10.06 -7.33
C GLY A 66 -2.72 -8.81 -7.79
N ASP A 67 -3.41 -7.75 -8.23
CA ASP A 67 -2.79 -6.43 -8.38
C ASP A 67 -2.12 -6.00 -7.06
N GLN A 68 -0.92 -5.42 -7.11
CA GLN A 68 -0.14 -5.11 -5.91
C GLN A 68 -0.05 -3.61 -5.67
N LEU A 69 -0.22 -3.19 -4.41
CA LEU A 69 -0.01 -1.80 -4.03
C LEU A 69 1.48 -1.54 -3.83
N LEU A 70 1.99 -0.54 -4.55
CA LEU A 70 3.39 -0.19 -4.58
C LEU A 70 3.62 1.22 -4.02
N LEU A 71 4.74 1.39 -3.36
CA LEU A 71 5.22 2.67 -2.86
C LEU A 71 6.68 2.84 -3.22
N ARG A 72 7.07 4.01 -3.73
CA ARG A 72 8.48 4.30 -3.99
C ARG A 72 9.15 4.91 -2.77
N PRO A 73 10.42 4.56 -2.49
CA PRO A 73 11.15 5.16 -1.39
C PRO A 73 11.36 6.64 -1.63
N GLY A 74 11.00 7.47 -0.65
CA GLY A 74 11.11 8.93 -0.75
C GLY A 74 9.97 9.61 -1.51
N GLU A 75 9.00 8.86 -2.04
CA GLU A 75 7.79 9.40 -2.64
C GLU A 75 6.56 9.10 -1.77
N GLU A 76 5.59 10.00 -1.76
CA GLU A 76 4.29 9.78 -1.12
C GLU A 76 3.28 9.16 -2.10
N THR A 77 3.58 9.23 -3.40
CA THR A 77 2.73 8.72 -4.48
C THR A 77 2.55 7.21 -4.39
N ILE A 78 1.29 6.81 -4.40
CA ILE A 78 0.89 5.41 -4.39
C ILE A 78 0.78 4.91 -5.81
N TRP A 79 1.48 3.83 -6.08
CA TRP A 79 1.48 3.13 -7.34
C TRP A 79 0.75 1.81 -7.16
N TYR A 80 0.28 1.21 -8.25
CA TYR A 80 -0.15 -0.17 -8.24
C TYR A 80 0.44 -0.89 -9.45
N TYR A 81 0.76 -2.16 -9.24
CA TYR A 81 1.22 -3.05 -10.28
C TYR A 81 0.03 -3.83 -10.81
N ALA A 82 -0.32 -3.58 -12.07
CA ALA A 82 -1.29 -4.38 -12.81
C ALA A 82 -0.58 -5.65 -13.30
N HIS A 83 -0.71 -6.74 -12.55
CA HIS A 83 0.03 -7.98 -12.81
C HIS A 83 -0.24 -8.53 -14.21
N GLU A 84 -1.50 -8.55 -14.64
CA GLU A 84 -1.88 -9.05 -15.96
C GLU A 84 -1.34 -8.21 -17.13
N GLN A 85 -1.13 -6.91 -16.90
CA GLN A 85 -0.65 -6.00 -17.94
C GLN A 85 0.86 -5.77 -17.87
N ASP A 86 1.54 -6.33 -16.86
CA ASP A 86 2.96 -6.08 -16.54
C ASP A 86 3.27 -4.57 -16.42
N LYS A 87 2.33 -3.79 -15.89
CA LYS A 87 2.40 -2.32 -15.88
C LYS A 87 2.25 -1.74 -14.50
N VAL A 88 3.17 -0.84 -14.16
CA VAL A 88 3.06 0.02 -12.98
C VAL A 88 2.29 1.27 -13.36
N LYS A 89 1.18 1.53 -12.66
CA LYS A 89 0.31 2.69 -12.88
C LYS A 89 0.20 3.49 -11.59
N ARG A 90 0.12 4.82 -11.73
CA ARG A 90 -0.10 5.70 -10.57
C ARG A 90 -1.54 5.52 -10.10
N LEU A 91 -1.71 5.24 -8.81
CA LEU A 91 -3.02 5.09 -8.21
C LEU A 91 -3.54 6.43 -7.67
N CYS A 92 -2.78 7.06 -6.76
CA CYS A 92 -3.12 8.30 -6.06
C CYS A 92 -1.84 9.05 -5.66
N ASN A 93 -1.94 10.34 -5.33
CA ASN A 93 -0.79 11.15 -4.94
C ASN A 93 -0.28 10.81 -3.53
N ASP A 94 -1.16 10.28 -2.67
CA ASP A 94 -0.85 9.89 -1.31
C ASP A 94 -1.85 8.86 -0.75
N MET A 95 -1.56 8.31 0.43
CA MET A 95 -2.45 7.35 1.10
C MET A 95 -3.78 7.97 1.54
N THR A 96 -3.81 9.29 1.81
CA THR A 96 -5.04 9.97 2.21
C THR A 96 -6.03 9.94 1.05
N GLU A 97 -5.60 10.30 -0.16
CA GLU A 97 -6.44 10.20 -1.35
C GLU A 97 -6.91 8.77 -1.63
N LEU A 98 -6.04 7.77 -1.44
CA LEU A 98 -6.43 6.37 -1.61
C LEU A 98 -7.57 6.01 -0.65
N LEU A 99 -7.47 6.43 0.60
CA LEU A 99 -8.47 6.21 1.62
C LEU A 99 -9.74 6.98 1.35
N GLU A 100 -9.64 8.25 0.99
CA GLU A 100 -10.80 9.07 0.64
C GLU A 100 -11.54 8.45 -0.54
N LYS A 101 -10.85 7.99 -1.58
CA LYS A 101 -11.51 7.31 -2.71
C LYS A 101 -12.14 5.98 -2.31
N LYS A 102 -11.50 5.20 -1.44
CA LYS A 102 -12.06 3.93 -0.95
C LYS A 102 -13.23 4.16 -0.01
N LEU A 103 -13.09 5.03 0.99
CA LEU A 103 -14.13 5.42 1.94
C LEU A 103 -15.29 6.09 1.22
N ALA A 104 -15.05 6.98 0.26
CA ALA A 104 -16.10 7.58 -0.56
C ALA A 104 -16.86 6.51 -1.33
N ARG A 105 -16.20 5.47 -1.85
CA ARG A 105 -16.88 4.35 -2.49
C ARG A 105 -17.73 3.54 -1.48
N TYR A 106 -17.23 3.36 -0.26
CA TYR A 106 -18.00 2.74 0.83
C TYR A 106 -19.23 3.58 1.24
N PHE A 107 -19.09 4.90 1.32
CA PHE A 107 -20.18 5.80 1.70
C PHE A 107 -21.19 6.02 0.59
N ASN A 108 -20.78 5.95 -0.68
CA ASN A 108 -21.66 6.19 -1.83
C ASN A 108 -22.37 4.93 -2.33
N GLU A 109 -22.07 3.74 -1.77
CA GLU A 109 -22.85 2.51 -1.98
C GLU A 109 -24.00 2.33 -0.97
N HIS A 110 -24.31 3.34 -0.15
CA HIS A 110 -25.46 3.35 0.78
C HIS A 110 -26.34 4.59 0.63
#